data_AF-A0A1V5IU95-F1
#
_entry.id   AF-A0A1V5IU95-F1
#
_cell.length_a   1.000
_cell.length_b   1.000
_cell.length_c   1.000
_cell.angle_alpha   90.00
_cell.angle_beta   90.00
_cell.angle_gamma   90.00
#
_symmetry.space_group_name_H-M   'P 1'
#
loop_
_entity.id
_entity.type
_entity.pdbx_description
1 polymer ?
#
loop_
_entity_poly.entity_id
_entity_poly.type
_entity_poly.pdbx_seq_one_letter_code
_entity_poly.pdbx_strand_id
1 'polypeptide(L)' 'MFGHEPNKEMKTMVMEEVAATGADIREVIAKYTLPTMAIMGPDGKFDDMVSGRRLTTEEWREINPLGEYGKLVIVSL' A
#
# COMPACT_ATOMS: atom_id res chain seq x y z
N MET A 1 -7.88 -7.81 5.77
CA MET A 1 -8.72 -7.52 4.60
C MET A 1 -7.99 -8.06 3.38
N PHE A 2 -8.54 -9.11 2.76
CA PHE A 2 -7.97 -9.67 1.53
C PHE A 2 -8.44 -8.82 0.36
N GLY A 3 -7.52 -8.17 -0.35
CA GLY A 3 -7.85 -7.53 -1.61
C GLY A 3 -8.32 -8.61 -2.59
N HIS A 4 -9.47 -8.39 -3.23
CA HIS A 4 -9.86 -9.23 -4.36
C HIS A 4 -8.85 -9.03 -5.50
N GLU A 5 -8.53 -10.10 -6.22
CA GLU A 5 -7.67 -9.98 -7.40
C GLU A 5 -8.29 -8.95 -8.37
N PRO A 6 -7.52 -7.97 -8.89
CA PRO A 6 -8.06 -7.00 -9.82
C PRO A 6 -8.61 -7.72 -11.05
N ASN A 7 -9.83 -7.35 -11.46
CA ASN A 7 -10.45 -7.87 -12.66
C ASN A 7 -9.70 -7.38 -13.92
N LYS A 8 -10.05 -7.94 -15.09
CA LYS A 8 -9.40 -7.58 -16.36
C LYS A 8 -9.52 -6.08 -16.66
N GLU A 9 -10.66 -5.47 -16.36
CA GLU A 9 -10.91 -4.05 -16.62
C GLU A 9 -9.94 -3.14 -15.83
N MET A 10 -9.76 -3.41 -14.54
CA MET A 10 -8.81 -2.69 -13.69
C MET A 10 -7.38 -2.86 -14.19
N LYS A 11 -7.00 -4.09 -14.58
CA LYS A 11 -5.66 -4.36 -15.15
C LYS A 11 -5.44 -3.55 -16.43
N THR A 12 -6.41 -3.50 -17.33
CA THR A 12 -6.33 -2.71 -18.57
C THR A 12 -6.22 -1.22 -18.28
N MET A 13 -7.09 -0.67 -17.41
CA MET A 13 -7.07 0.74 -17.05
C MET A 13 -5.71 1.18 -16.46
N VAL A 14 -5.14 0.39 -15.56
CA VAL A 14 -3.81 0.66 -14.98
C VAL A 14 -2.73 0.70 -16.07
N MET A 15 -2.73 -0.28 -16.98
CA MET A 15 -1.74 -0.33 -18.06
C MET A 15 -1.88 0.83 -19.06
N GLU A 16 -3.11 1.25 -19.37
CA GLU A 16 -3.39 2.40 -20.23
C GLU A 16 -2.90 3.70 -19.60
N GLU A 17 -3.12 3.91 -18.30
CA GLU A 17 -2.64 5.10 -17.60
C GLU A 17 -1.11 5.16 -17.52
N VAL A 18 -0.45 4.03 -17.24
CA VAL A 18 1.01 3.93 -17.28
C VAL A 18 1.53 4.28 -18.67
N ALA A 19 0.93 3.74 -19.73
CA ALA A 19 1.33 4.03 -21.11
C ALA A 19 1.11 5.50 -21.50
N ALA A 20 0.03 6.12 -21.01
CA ALA A 20 -0.30 7.51 -21.33
C ALA A 20 0.56 8.54 -20.58
N THR A 21 0.99 8.22 -19.35
CA THR A 21 1.67 9.18 -18.47
C THR A 21 3.16 8.92 -18.31
N GLY A 22 3.61 7.68 -18.51
CA GLY A 22 4.96 7.24 -18.16
C GLY A 22 5.21 7.13 -16.65
N ALA A 23 4.17 7.20 -15.82
CA ALA A 23 4.27 7.07 -14.36
C ALA A 23 4.68 5.65 -13.93
N ASP A 24 5.24 5.52 -12.73
CA ASP A 24 5.52 4.22 -12.14
C ASP A 24 4.20 3.46 -11.93
N ILE A 25 4.15 2.18 -12.30
CA ILE A 25 2.95 1.36 -12.13
C ILE A 25 2.48 1.31 -10.67
N ARG A 26 3.40 1.38 -9.70
CA ARG A 26 3.09 1.42 -8.26
C ARG A 26 2.37 2.71 -7.88
N GLU A 27 2.75 3.83 -8.49
CA GLU A 27 2.09 5.12 -8.29
C GLU A 27 0.64 5.09 -8.82
N VAL A 28 0.44 4.54 -10.01
CA VAL A 28 -0.90 4.39 -10.61
C VAL A 28 -1.78 3.49 -9.74
N ILE A 29 -1.27 2.31 -9.33
CA ILE A 29 -2.01 1.38 -8.46
C ILE A 29 -2.33 2.02 -7.10
N ALA A 30 -1.44 2.84 -6.55
CA ALA A 30 -1.66 3.52 -5.27
C ALA A 30 -2.88 4.46 -5.30
N LYS A 31 -3.29 4.99 -6.46
CA LYS A 31 -4.52 5.81 -6.60
C LYS A 31 -5.78 4.99 -6.27
N TYR A 32 -5.78 3.72 -6.66
CA TYR A 32 -6.92 2.80 -6.51
C TYR A 32 -6.86 1.93 -5.25
N THR A 33 -5.75 1.96 -4.52
CA THR A 33 -5.56 1.18 -3.30
C THR A 33 -5.96 2.00 -2.07
N LEU A 34 -6.71 1.41 -1.14
CA LEU A 34 -7.04 2.06 0.14
C LEU A 34 -5.81 2.11 1.05
N PRO A 35 -5.69 3.12 1.93
CA PRO A 35 -4.61 3.16 2.90
C PRO A 35 -4.69 1.98 3.88
N THR A 36 -3.54 1.45 4.27
CA THR A 36 -3.44 0.58 5.44
C THR A 36 -3.64 1.44 6.69
N MET A 37 -4.53 1.02 7.58
CA MET A 37 -4.70 1.65 8.89
C MET A 37 -3.97 0.84 9.95
N ALA A 38 -3.20 1.54 10.79
CA ALA A 38 -2.42 0.94 11.86
C ALA A 38 -2.55 1.74 13.16
N ILE A 39 -2.56 1.04 14.29
CA ILE A 39 -2.49 1.66 15.62
C ILE A 39 -1.04 1.59 16.08
N MET A 40 -0.45 2.74 16.38
CA MET A 40 0.94 2.80 16.83
C MET A 40 1.06 2.40 18.30
N GLY A 41 1.94 1.44 18.58
CA GLY A 41 2.31 1.09 19.94
C GLY A 41 3.28 2.10 20.57
N PRO A 42 3.49 2.05 21.90
CA PRO A 42 4.38 2.96 22.61
C PRO A 42 5.87 2.81 22.23
N ASP A 43 6.24 1.71 21.58
CA ASP A 43 7.57 1.41 21.06
C ASP A 43 7.79 1.88 19.61
N GLY A 44 6.84 2.64 19.04
CA GLY A 44 6.93 3.13 17.66
C GLY A 44 6.72 2.03 16.61
N LYS A 45 6.13 0.90 16.99
CA LYS A 45 5.78 -0.20 16.09
C LYS A 45 4.30 -0.50 16.09
N PHE A 46 3.81 -1.04 14.97
CA PHE A 46 2.43 -1.51 14.82
C PHE A 46 2.40 -2.94 14.27
N ASP A 47 1.30 -3.65 14.52
CA ASP A 47 1.08 -4.98 13.99
C ASP A 47 0.57 -4.89 12.55
N ASP A 48 1.40 -5.32 11.59
CA ASP A 48 1.01 -5.43 10.20
C ASP A 48 0.29 -6.76 9.94
N MET A 49 -1.01 -6.65 9.68
CA MET A 49 -1.87 -7.82 9.46
C MET A 49 -1.50 -8.62 8.21
N VAL A 50 -0.82 -8.01 7.23
CA VAL A 50 -0.48 -8.66 5.95
C VAL A 50 0.74 -9.57 6.11
N SER A 51 1.82 -9.05 6.70
CA SER A 51 3.05 -9.81 6.96
C SER A 51 3.02 -10.61 8.26
N GLY A 52 2.10 -10.30 9.18
CA GLY A 52 2.04 -10.87 10.53
C GLY A 52 3.19 -10.42 11.41
N ARG A 53 3.90 -9.35 11.03
CA ARG A 53 5.08 -8.81 11.73
C ARG A 53 4.74 -7.50 12.42
N ARG A 54 5.49 -7.19 13.47
CA ARG A 54 5.45 -5.91 14.17
C ARG A 54 6.55 -5.00 13.64
N LEU A 55 6.17 -3.89 13.00
CA LEU A 55 7.04 -3.09 12.14
C LEU A 55 7.01 -1.61 12.53
N THR A 56 8.11 -0.89 12.27
CA THR A 56 8.08 0.57 12.18
C THR A 56 7.48 1.03 10.86
N THR A 57 7.23 2.34 10.73
CA THR A 57 6.82 2.97 9.47
C THR A 57 7.80 2.74 8.33
N GLU A 58 9.10 2.79 8.62
CA GLU A 58 10.18 2.61 7.66
C GLU A 58 10.24 1.16 7.20
N GLU A 59 10.26 0.21 8.15
CA GLU A 59 10.27 -1.23 7.86
C GLU A 59 9.06 -1.63 6.99
N TRP A 60 7.88 -1.04 7.25
CA TRP A 60 6.69 -1.27 6.44
C TRP A 60 6.83 -0.75 5.01
N ARG A 61 7.40 0.45 4.81
CA ARG A 61 7.61 1.02 3.47
C ARG A 61 8.57 0.19 2.63
N GLU A 62 9.60 -0.37 3.23
CA GLU A 62 10.58 -1.22 2.55
C GLU A 62 9.96 -2.51 2.00
N ILE A 63 8.99 -3.09 2.73
CA ILE A 63 8.35 -4.35 2.33
C ILE A 63 7.04 -4.16 1.55
N ASN A 64 6.49 -2.93 1.53
CA ASN A 64 5.23 -2.67 0.83
C ASN A 64 5.40 -2.87 -0.68
N PRO A 65 4.54 -3.64 -1.37
CA PRO A 65 4.62 -3.83 -2.82
C PRO A 65 4.55 -2.52 -3.63
N LEU A 66 3.89 -1.49 -3.10
CA LEU A 66 3.80 -0.16 -3.68
C LEU A 66 4.99 0.74 -3.31
N GLY A 67 5.88 0.27 -2.43
CA GLY A 67 7.05 1.02 -1.96
C GLY A 67 6.65 2.37 -1.37
N GLU A 68 7.30 3.43 -1.85
CA GLU A 68 7.07 4.82 -1.41
C GLU A 68 5.64 5.33 -1.66
N TYR A 69 4.92 4.75 -2.63
CA TYR A 69 3.54 5.11 -2.94
C TYR A 69 2.52 4.44 -2.03
N GLY A 70 2.95 3.52 -1.17
CA GLY A 70 2.10 2.88 -0.17
C GLY A 70 1.52 3.92 0.81
N LYS A 71 0.20 3.91 0.96
CA LYS A 71 -0.50 4.82 1.88
C LYS A 71 -0.70 4.14 3.23
N LEU A 72 -0.14 4.73 4.29
CA LEU A 72 -0.27 4.28 5.67
C LEU A 72 -0.90 5.39 6.50
N VAL A 73 -1.98 5.08 7.22
CA VAL A 73 -2.63 5.95 8.19
C VAL A 73 -2.36 5.40 9.57
N ILE A 74 -1.72 6.21 10.41
CA ILE A 74 -1.40 5.84 11.80
C ILE A 74 -2.37 6.54 12.73
N VAL A 75 -2.96 5.76 13.62
CA VAL A 75 -3.75 6.23 14.75
C VAL A 75 -2.90 6.10 16.01
N SER A 76 -2.64 7.22 16.68
CA SER A 76 -2.07 7.25 18.03
C SER A 76 -3.21 7.33 19.05
N LEU A 77 -3.20 6.45 20.05
CA LEU A 77 -4.09 6.51 21.20
C LEU A 77 -3.50 7.37 22.32
#